data_AF-U1N180-F1
#
_entry.id   AF-U1N180-F1
#
_cell.length_a   1.000
_cell.length_b   1.000
_cell.length_c   1.000
_cell.angle_alpha   90.00
_cell.angle_beta   90.00
_cell.angle_gamma   90.00
#
_symmetry.space_group_name_H-M   'P 1'
#
loop_
_entity.id
_entity.type
_entity.pdbx_description
1 polymer ?
#
loop_
_entity_poly.entity_id
_entity_poly.type
_entity_poly.pdbx_seq_one_letter_code
_entity_poly.pdbx_strand_id
1 'polypeptide(L)'
;MRKFVALDIGGSFIKYGVLTEDAVFLEKHESVTEASRGGAHIIEKVTAFIRDLQTRHDVQGICISTAGQVDSKEGVVVYASKLIPDYTGTRLKDELESTFSLPVEVENDVNCAGLAESWIGSGKGAKSLFCLTIGTGIGGSYILDNKLHTGYSFSGGEIGYIPIEGYAFEELASTRVLIERVEARTEKTGLNGKDVFEMAHAGEKVAIEEIDRLVYYLSKGIATVTYMMNPEKIIIGGGITAQKDYLYPRIMKQLAADIIPAILEKTTIEIARNLNNAGMLGALRHFLLQESMRPLRSITTIIESNHHRFTKREQLVADFVIQNLEAVPNKTITEMSRQINVSEATITRFCQKLEFGSYNKLRLLAKEATVSNRYYGPSNIDGLDDINEAYFMMMKKYESLYDQKSMNRLKEVLESTNQVVLYGTDEWSPLLPAIKMKLLEFGVMTDAFSGAQAISLSKRAIRPETLVIGLSRDGYSEDVVEGLAHAKRLGAVTVGLSTQSDSPLFSVSDIRLTVPSTESVNVTSIGEVALFYLFDVITHAVRTEEPSSEIV
;
A
#
# COMPACT_ATOMS: atom_id res chain seq x y z
N MET A 1 -17.83 6.68 5.73
CA MET A 1 -16.81 7.07 4.75
C MET A 1 -16.02 8.22 5.34
N ARG A 2 -14.69 8.06 5.48
CA ARG A 2 -13.82 9.04 6.12
C ARG A 2 -13.67 10.28 5.23
N LYS A 3 -13.49 11.45 5.86
CA LYS A 3 -13.32 12.74 5.19
C LYS A 3 -11.98 13.35 5.57
N PHE A 4 -11.37 14.05 4.63
CA PHE A 4 -10.04 14.65 4.79
C PHE A 4 -10.07 16.08 4.28
N VAL A 5 -9.39 16.99 4.98
CA VAL A 5 -9.08 18.30 4.40
C VAL A 5 -7.89 18.10 3.48
N ALA A 6 -8.03 18.53 2.22
CA ALA A 6 -6.93 18.53 1.28
C ALA A 6 -6.59 19.95 0.86
N LEU A 7 -5.30 20.27 0.85
CA LEU A 7 -4.76 21.56 0.46
C LEU A 7 -3.72 21.38 -0.65
N ASP A 8 -3.69 22.33 -1.57
CA ASP A 8 -2.67 22.46 -2.61
C ASP A 8 -2.14 23.90 -2.59
N ILE A 9 -0.99 24.07 -1.95
CA ILE A 9 -0.34 25.35 -1.68
C ILE A 9 0.58 25.70 -2.85
N GLY A 10 0.01 26.36 -3.86
CA GLY A 10 0.77 26.90 -4.99
C GLY A 10 1.30 28.31 -4.71
N GLY A 11 2.21 28.79 -5.57
CA GLY A 11 2.78 30.14 -5.44
C GLY A 11 1.77 31.28 -5.68
N SER A 12 0.77 31.07 -6.52
CA SER A 12 -0.26 32.08 -6.85
C SER A 12 -1.58 31.86 -6.10
N PHE A 13 -2.02 30.61 -6.00
CA PHE A 13 -3.26 30.23 -5.35
C PHE A 13 -3.06 29.03 -4.43
N ILE A 14 -3.80 29.04 -3.31
CA ILE A 14 -4.04 27.90 -2.45
C ILE A 14 -5.40 27.35 -2.81
N LYS A 15 -5.45 26.12 -3.30
CA LYS A 15 -6.71 25.38 -3.47
C LYS A 15 -6.91 24.50 -2.26
N TYR A 16 -8.14 24.40 -1.79
CA TYR A 16 -8.44 23.60 -0.60
C TYR A 16 -9.87 23.09 -0.64
N GLY A 17 -10.14 22.03 0.12
CA GLY A 17 -11.46 21.43 0.15
C GLY A 17 -11.52 20.21 1.03
N VAL A 18 -12.65 19.52 0.94
CA VAL A 18 -12.88 18.26 1.64
C VAL A 18 -13.08 17.13 0.64
N LEU A 19 -12.30 16.07 0.80
CA LEU A 19 -12.34 14.84 0.03
C LEU A 19 -12.79 13.67 0.90
N THR A 20 -13.46 12.68 0.30
CA THR A 20 -13.61 11.35 0.92
C THR A 20 -12.40 10.47 0.65
N GLU A 21 -12.26 9.36 1.38
CA GLU A 21 -11.20 8.36 1.14
C GLU A 21 -11.19 7.77 -0.29
N ASP A 22 -12.35 7.78 -0.97
CA ASP A 22 -12.51 7.33 -2.36
C ASP A 22 -12.27 8.45 -3.39
N ALA A 23 -11.60 9.53 -2.99
CA ALA A 23 -11.22 10.65 -3.83
C ALA A 23 -12.41 11.48 -4.39
N VAL A 24 -13.54 11.52 -3.68
CA VAL A 24 -14.71 12.32 -4.06
C VAL A 24 -14.67 13.68 -3.38
N PHE A 25 -14.72 14.76 -4.16
CA PHE A 25 -14.82 16.12 -3.62
C PHE A 25 -16.21 16.39 -3.06
N LEU A 26 -16.28 16.69 -1.77
CA LEU A 26 -17.49 17.21 -1.13
C LEU A 26 -17.56 18.73 -1.23
N GLU A 27 -16.40 19.38 -1.23
CA GLU A 27 -16.28 20.83 -1.24
C GLU A 27 -14.93 21.26 -1.83
N LYS A 28 -14.91 22.39 -2.55
CA LYS A 28 -13.70 22.96 -3.16
C LYS A 28 -13.75 24.48 -3.13
N HIS A 29 -12.61 25.07 -2.81
CA HIS A 29 -12.36 26.50 -2.75
C HIS A 29 -10.99 26.84 -3.33
N GLU A 30 -10.82 28.12 -3.62
CA GLU A 30 -9.55 28.69 -4.05
C GLU A 30 -9.36 30.05 -3.38
N SER A 31 -8.14 30.36 -2.98
CA SER A 31 -7.75 31.66 -2.44
C SER A 31 -6.39 32.07 -2.98
N VAL A 32 -6.16 33.37 -3.16
CA VAL A 32 -4.83 33.89 -3.52
C VAL A 32 -3.82 33.54 -2.42
N THR A 33 -2.63 33.04 -2.75
CA THR A 33 -1.64 32.62 -1.74
C THR A 33 -1.11 33.80 -0.93
N GLU A 34 -0.90 34.96 -1.59
CA GLU A 34 -0.15 36.09 -1.03
C GLU A 34 1.28 35.68 -0.63
N ALA A 35 1.94 34.88 -1.48
CA ALA A 35 3.26 34.30 -1.27
C ALA A 35 4.33 35.26 -0.73
N SER A 36 4.31 36.54 -1.16
CA SER A 36 5.25 37.58 -0.72
C SER A 36 5.18 37.90 0.77
N ARG A 37 4.10 37.51 1.47
CA ARG A 37 3.94 37.67 2.93
C ARG A 37 4.61 36.55 3.73
N GLY A 38 5.14 35.54 3.04
CA GLY A 38 6.00 34.51 3.59
C GLY A 38 5.31 33.32 4.25
N GLY A 39 6.11 32.38 4.74
CA GLY A 39 5.65 31.07 5.22
C GLY A 39 4.69 31.11 6.40
N ALA A 40 4.94 31.96 7.40
CA ALA A 40 4.06 32.11 8.56
C ALA A 40 2.64 32.56 8.15
N HIS A 41 2.52 33.49 7.21
CA HIS A 41 1.23 33.94 6.69
C HIS A 41 0.47 32.82 5.98
N ILE A 42 1.18 31.96 5.23
CA ILE A 42 0.57 30.79 4.59
C ILE A 42 0.01 29.83 5.63
N ILE A 43 0.74 29.56 6.71
CA ILE A 43 0.27 28.70 7.81
C ILE A 43 -0.97 29.28 8.47
N GLU A 44 -0.98 30.60 8.74
CA GLU A 44 -2.15 31.28 9.31
C GLU A 44 -3.39 31.11 8.42
N LYS A 45 -3.24 31.29 7.10
CA LYS A 45 -4.34 31.12 6.14
C LYS A 45 -4.83 29.67 6.08
N VAL A 46 -3.91 28.73 5.95
CA VAL A 46 -4.23 27.29 5.91
C VAL A 46 -4.95 26.87 7.20
N THR A 47 -4.48 27.35 8.34
CA THR A 47 -5.13 27.13 9.65
C THR A 47 -6.56 27.68 9.66
N ALA A 48 -6.78 28.89 9.14
CA ALA A 48 -8.13 29.47 9.04
C ALA A 48 -9.05 28.64 8.14
N PHE A 49 -8.55 28.17 6.98
CA PHE A 49 -9.31 27.32 6.07
C PHE A 49 -9.69 25.98 6.70
N ILE A 50 -8.75 25.32 7.38
CA ILE A 50 -9.01 24.04 8.07
C ILE A 50 -10.06 24.23 9.18
N ARG A 51 -9.95 25.29 9.98
CA ARG A 51 -10.93 25.60 11.04
C ARG A 51 -12.34 25.79 10.48
N ASP A 52 -12.47 26.56 9.40
CA ASP A 52 -13.77 26.78 8.75
C ASP A 52 -14.37 25.45 8.25
N LEU A 53 -13.58 24.61 7.57
CA LEU A 53 -14.04 23.31 7.08
C LEU A 53 -14.43 22.35 8.22
N GLN A 54 -13.72 22.37 9.34
CA GLN A 54 -14.05 21.56 10.53
C GLN A 54 -15.40 21.92 11.16
N THR A 55 -15.89 23.15 10.98
CA THR A 55 -17.23 23.52 11.48
C THR A 55 -18.37 22.80 10.73
N ARG A 56 -18.09 22.29 9.52
CA ARG A 56 -19.09 21.73 8.60
C ARG A 56 -18.83 20.25 8.29
N HIS A 57 -17.63 19.74 8.54
CA HIS A 57 -17.25 18.35 8.28
C HIS A 57 -16.44 17.77 9.44
N ASP A 58 -16.81 16.55 9.85
CA ASP A 58 -15.99 15.70 10.71
C ASP A 58 -14.87 15.06 9.87
N VAL A 59 -13.65 15.58 10.02
CA VAL A 59 -12.47 15.22 9.22
C VAL A 59 -11.46 14.44 10.06
N GLN A 60 -10.83 13.45 9.44
CA GLN A 60 -9.96 12.46 10.09
C GLN A 60 -8.46 12.70 9.83
N GLY A 61 -8.13 13.65 8.96
CA GLY A 61 -6.75 14.00 8.63
C GLY A 61 -6.65 15.20 7.70
N ILE A 62 -5.44 15.75 7.61
CA ILE A 62 -5.10 16.89 6.75
C ILE A 62 -4.02 16.44 5.75
N CYS A 63 -4.29 16.64 4.47
CA CYS A 63 -3.44 16.23 3.37
C CYS A 63 -2.93 17.47 2.64
N ILE A 64 -1.61 17.63 2.51
CA ILE A 64 -1.02 18.86 1.96
C ILE A 64 -0.12 18.53 0.76
N SER A 65 -0.49 19.09 -0.38
CA SER A 65 0.38 19.32 -1.55
C SER A 65 0.98 20.71 -1.41
N THR A 66 2.28 20.86 -1.58
CA THR A 66 2.92 22.18 -1.48
C THR A 66 4.06 22.40 -2.46
N ALA A 67 4.27 23.65 -2.84
CA ALA A 67 5.41 24.10 -3.61
C ALA A 67 6.73 23.97 -2.82
N GLY A 68 7.81 23.69 -3.54
CA GLY A 68 9.14 23.51 -2.96
C GLY A 68 9.45 22.06 -2.63
N GLN A 69 10.69 21.82 -2.22
CA GLN A 69 11.18 20.51 -1.81
C GLN A 69 10.71 20.22 -0.40
N VAL A 70 10.20 19.01 -0.18
CA VAL A 70 9.59 18.59 1.08
C VAL A 70 10.32 17.35 1.59
N ASP A 71 10.78 17.40 2.82
CA ASP A 71 11.05 16.18 3.58
C ASP A 71 9.69 15.61 4.00
N SER A 72 9.19 14.61 3.26
CA SER A 72 7.86 14.03 3.52
C SER A 72 7.84 13.08 4.72
N LYS A 73 8.98 12.78 5.34
CA LYS A 73 9.02 12.06 6.62
C LYS A 73 8.63 13.00 7.76
N GLU A 74 9.29 14.15 7.83
CA GLU A 74 9.08 15.16 8.88
C GLU A 74 8.00 16.20 8.51
N GLY A 75 7.59 16.26 7.25
CA GLY A 75 6.62 17.23 6.72
C GLY A 75 7.14 18.67 6.75
N VAL A 76 8.41 18.85 6.40
CA VAL A 76 9.13 20.13 6.43
C VAL A 76 9.47 20.58 5.01
N VAL A 77 9.26 21.86 4.71
CA VAL A 77 9.72 22.47 3.46
C VAL A 77 11.22 22.71 3.55
N VAL A 78 12.04 21.86 2.92
CA VAL A 78 13.51 21.92 3.01
C VAL A 78 14.13 22.97 2.10
N TYR A 79 13.43 23.31 1.01
CA TYR A 79 13.84 24.36 0.10
C TYR A 79 12.64 24.89 -0.68
N ALA A 80 12.49 26.21 -0.73
CA ALA A 80 11.48 26.88 -1.54
C ALA A 80 12.07 28.04 -2.33
N SER A 81 11.37 28.43 -3.39
CA SER A 81 11.70 29.63 -4.16
C SER A 81 11.66 30.88 -3.27
N LYS A 82 12.56 31.83 -3.54
CA LYS A 82 12.60 33.14 -2.87
C LYS A 82 11.31 33.97 -3.04
N LEU A 83 10.42 33.55 -3.95
CA LEU A 83 9.08 34.13 -4.13
C LEU A 83 8.19 33.96 -2.89
N ILE A 84 8.48 32.99 -2.03
CA ILE A 84 7.81 32.78 -0.75
C ILE A 84 8.84 33.00 0.38
N PRO A 85 8.98 34.22 0.91
CA PRO A 85 9.94 34.51 1.97
C PRO A 85 9.75 33.60 3.18
N ASP A 86 10.85 33.16 3.79
CA ASP A 86 10.84 32.35 5.02
C ASP A 86 9.97 31.07 4.94
N TYR A 87 9.75 30.54 3.73
CA TYR A 87 9.02 29.28 3.56
C TYR A 87 9.92 28.05 3.77
N THR A 88 11.18 28.16 3.36
CA THR A 88 12.21 27.18 3.71
C THR A 88 12.35 27.06 5.23
N GLY A 89 12.28 25.84 5.76
CA GLY A 89 12.31 25.53 7.18
C GLY A 89 10.93 25.41 7.83
N THR A 90 9.84 25.72 7.11
CA THR A 90 8.47 25.64 7.65
C THR A 90 8.10 24.20 8.00
N ARG A 91 7.68 23.95 9.24
CA ARG A 91 7.34 22.61 9.76
C ARG A 91 5.84 22.39 9.73
N LEU A 92 5.28 22.34 8.51
CA LEU A 92 3.83 22.30 8.25
C LEU A 92 3.13 21.17 9.02
N LYS A 93 3.73 19.98 9.04
CA LYS A 93 3.16 18.82 9.74
C LYS A 93 3.04 19.07 11.25
N ASP A 94 4.16 19.31 11.93
CA ASP A 94 4.18 19.54 13.38
C ASP A 94 3.25 20.68 13.83
N GLU A 95 3.24 21.79 13.11
CA GLU A 95 2.43 22.97 13.47
C GLU A 95 0.93 22.68 13.36
N LEU A 96 0.51 21.99 12.29
CA LEU A 96 -0.89 21.67 12.06
C LEU A 96 -1.35 20.48 12.91
N GLU A 97 -0.51 19.47 13.14
CA GLU A 97 -0.80 18.37 14.08
C GLU A 97 -1.01 18.92 15.50
N SER A 98 -0.13 19.82 15.96
CA SER A 98 -0.26 20.47 17.27
C SER A 98 -1.53 21.31 17.39
N THR A 99 -1.93 21.98 16.31
CA THR A 99 -3.09 22.88 16.30
C THR A 99 -4.41 22.12 16.26
N PHE A 100 -4.49 21.06 15.46
CA PHE A 100 -5.74 20.36 15.16
C PHE A 100 -5.89 19.01 15.84
N SER A 101 -4.82 18.46 16.43
CA SER A 101 -4.78 17.10 16.98
C SER A 101 -5.25 16.04 15.96
N LEU A 102 -5.02 16.33 14.68
CA LEU A 102 -5.32 15.45 13.56
C LEU A 102 -4.00 15.07 12.89
N PRO A 103 -3.89 13.86 12.34
CA PRO A 103 -2.71 13.51 11.58
C PRO A 103 -2.56 14.38 10.34
N VAL A 104 -1.33 14.75 10.02
CA VAL A 104 -1.02 15.57 8.84
C VAL A 104 0.05 14.89 8.01
N GLU A 105 -0.13 14.87 6.69
CA GLU A 105 0.93 14.43 5.77
C GLU A 105 1.13 15.48 4.67
N VAL A 106 2.39 15.71 4.33
CA VAL A 106 2.84 16.82 3.48
C VAL A 106 3.76 16.26 2.40
N GLU A 107 3.51 16.63 1.15
CA GLU A 107 4.31 16.22 0.02
C GLU A 107 4.41 17.34 -1.03
N ASN A 108 5.46 17.29 -1.85
CA ASN A 108 5.66 18.19 -2.97
C ASN A 108 4.49 18.08 -4.00
N ASP A 109 4.17 19.20 -4.63
CA ASP A 109 3.08 19.35 -5.60
C ASP A 109 3.21 18.45 -6.84
N VAL A 110 4.40 18.36 -7.44
CA VAL A 110 4.67 17.49 -8.59
C VAL A 110 4.55 16.02 -8.20
N ASN A 111 5.04 15.66 -7.02
CA ASN A 111 4.89 14.33 -6.45
C ASN A 111 3.42 13.96 -6.22
N CYS A 112 2.63 14.91 -5.69
CA CYS A 112 1.19 14.73 -5.55
C CYS A 112 0.53 14.55 -6.92
N ALA A 113 0.89 15.34 -7.93
CA ALA A 113 0.36 15.15 -9.28
C ALA A 113 0.67 13.74 -9.83
N GLY A 114 1.89 13.23 -9.65
CA GLY A 114 2.25 11.86 -10.02
C GLY A 114 1.45 10.79 -9.28
N LEU A 115 1.23 10.97 -7.97
CA LEU A 115 0.40 10.06 -7.16
C LEU A 115 -1.08 10.08 -7.55
N ALA A 116 -1.64 11.24 -7.90
CA ALA A 116 -3.02 11.33 -8.37
C ALA A 116 -3.20 10.59 -9.70
N GLU A 117 -2.25 10.77 -10.62
CA GLU A 117 -2.29 10.14 -11.93
C GLU A 117 -2.07 8.62 -11.88
N SER A 118 -1.20 8.14 -10.98
CA SER A 118 -1.00 6.69 -10.78
C SER A 118 -2.22 6.01 -10.13
N TRP A 119 -2.99 6.74 -9.32
CA TRP A 119 -4.12 6.17 -8.58
C TRP A 119 -5.43 6.16 -9.38
N ILE A 120 -5.88 7.33 -9.84
CA ILE A 120 -7.19 7.50 -10.49
C ILE A 120 -7.12 8.22 -11.84
N GLY A 121 -5.92 8.56 -12.30
CA GLY A 121 -5.68 9.21 -13.59
C GLY A 121 -5.20 8.27 -14.70
N SER A 122 -4.46 8.83 -15.66
CA SER A 122 -4.01 8.12 -16.87
C SER A 122 -2.94 7.05 -16.59
N GLY A 123 -2.32 7.12 -15.40
CA GLY A 123 -1.28 6.20 -14.93
C GLY A 123 -1.82 4.94 -14.27
N LYS A 124 -3.14 4.87 -14.03
CA LYS A 124 -3.75 3.74 -13.33
C LYS A 124 -3.34 2.41 -13.96
N GLY A 125 -2.94 1.48 -13.10
CA GLY A 125 -2.54 0.12 -13.45
C GLY A 125 -1.09 -0.06 -13.91
N ALA A 126 -0.35 1.02 -14.17
CA ALA A 126 1.07 0.91 -14.51
C ALA A 126 1.93 0.62 -13.26
N LYS A 127 2.93 -0.24 -13.38
CA LYS A 127 3.88 -0.51 -12.30
C LYS A 127 5.01 0.50 -12.25
N SER A 128 5.41 1.05 -13.40
CA SER A 128 6.39 2.14 -13.48
C SER A 128 5.84 3.31 -14.29
N LEU A 129 5.84 4.49 -13.69
CA LEU A 129 5.26 5.70 -14.25
C LEU A 129 6.18 6.88 -13.94
N PHE A 130 6.45 7.70 -14.95
CA PHE A 130 7.03 9.02 -14.75
C PHE A 130 6.02 10.11 -15.10
N CYS A 131 5.68 10.98 -14.15
CA CYS A 131 4.83 12.14 -14.37
C CYS A 131 5.68 13.39 -14.56
N LEU A 132 5.50 14.10 -15.67
CA LEU A 132 6.11 15.38 -15.99
C LEU A 132 5.07 16.48 -15.80
N THR A 133 5.39 17.58 -15.12
CA THR A 133 4.50 18.75 -15.03
C THR A 133 5.15 19.96 -15.67
N ILE A 134 4.47 20.52 -16.69
CA ILE A 134 4.98 21.66 -17.45
C ILE A 134 4.16 22.91 -17.11
N GLY A 135 4.77 23.82 -16.37
CA GLY A 135 4.14 25.04 -15.86
C GLY A 135 5.09 26.23 -15.94
N THR A 136 5.20 26.98 -14.85
CA THR A 136 6.20 28.05 -14.69
C THR A 136 7.63 27.51 -14.72
N GLY A 137 7.82 26.26 -14.30
CA GLY A 137 9.02 25.44 -14.46
C GLY A 137 8.68 24.05 -14.98
N ILE A 138 9.61 23.10 -14.83
CA ILE A 138 9.39 21.68 -15.17
C ILE A 138 9.70 20.81 -13.95
N GLY A 139 8.70 20.04 -13.53
CA GLY A 139 8.84 19.05 -12.47
C GLY A 139 8.73 17.63 -12.99
N GLY A 140 9.31 16.69 -12.27
CA GLY A 140 9.14 15.25 -12.50
C GLY A 140 8.82 14.49 -11.21
N SER A 141 8.02 13.45 -11.33
CA SER A 141 7.73 12.51 -10.26
C SER A 141 7.79 11.08 -10.79
N TYR A 142 8.56 10.23 -10.11
CA TYR A 142 8.68 8.83 -10.49
C TYR A 142 7.94 7.93 -9.50
N ILE A 143 7.02 7.13 -10.03
CA ILE A 143 6.25 6.13 -9.28
C ILE A 143 6.69 4.74 -9.75
N LEU A 144 7.14 3.91 -8.81
CA LEU A 144 7.55 2.54 -9.06
C LEU A 144 6.85 1.62 -8.06
N ASP A 145 6.19 0.57 -8.56
CA ASP A 145 5.38 -0.37 -7.79
C ASP A 145 4.36 0.33 -6.87
N ASN A 146 3.67 1.34 -7.41
CA ASN A 146 2.73 2.21 -6.70
C ASN A 146 3.34 3.01 -5.53
N LYS A 147 4.68 3.05 -5.41
CA LYS A 147 5.41 3.83 -4.41
C LYS A 147 6.06 5.04 -5.08
N LEU A 148 5.95 6.19 -4.43
CA LEU A 148 6.67 7.38 -4.84
C LEU A 148 8.16 7.20 -4.59
N HIS A 149 8.97 7.42 -5.61
CA HIS A 149 10.42 7.40 -5.51
C HIS A 149 10.95 8.81 -5.23
N THR A 150 11.06 9.16 -3.95
CA THR A 150 11.48 10.50 -3.48
C THR A 150 12.99 10.75 -3.61
N GLY A 151 13.79 9.71 -3.88
CA GLY A 151 15.26 9.81 -3.83
C GLY A 151 15.81 9.93 -2.40
N TYR A 152 17.14 9.92 -2.27
CA TYR A 152 17.82 9.89 -0.96
C TYR A 152 17.59 11.15 -0.12
N SER A 153 17.50 12.32 -0.76
CA SER A 153 17.32 13.63 -0.11
C SER A 153 15.97 14.27 -0.41
N PHE A 154 14.95 13.46 -0.75
CA PHE A 154 13.59 13.93 -1.06
C PHE A 154 13.48 14.85 -2.30
N SER A 155 14.48 14.81 -3.18
CA SER A 155 14.57 15.62 -4.41
C SER A 155 14.68 14.75 -5.67
N GLY A 156 14.13 13.54 -5.64
CA GLY A 156 14.06 12.66 -6.80
C GLY A 156 13.11 13.23 -7.86
N GLY A 157 13.49 13.15 -9.13
CA GLY A 157 12.64 13.62 -10.23
C GLY A 157 12.76 15.11 -10.58
N GLU A 158 13.75 15.82 -10.03
CA GLU A 158 14.07 17.24 -10.30
C GLU A 158 14.66 17.46 -11.71
N ILE A 159 13.94 17.00 -12.72
CA ILE A 159 14.36 16.97 -14.13
C ILE A 159 14.46 18.36 -14.74
N GLY A 160 13.81 19.37 -14.15
CA GLY A 160 13.91 20.76 -14.60
C GLY A 160 15.34 21.28 -14.63
N TYR A 161 16.22 20.76 -13.75
CA TYR A 161 17.62 21.12 -13.67
C TYR A 161 18.55 20.29 -14.55
N ILE A 162 18.04 19.28 -15.27
CA ILE A 162 18.87 18.48 -16.18
C ILE A 162 19.44 19.41 -17.27
N PRO A 163 20.76 19.37 -17.51
CA PRO A 163 21.35 20.18 -18.56
C PRO A 163 20.97 19.63 -19.93
N ILE A 164 20.32 20.46 -20.75
CA ILE A 164 20.05 20.20 -22.16
C ILE A 164 20.71 21.32 -22.95
N GLU A 165 21.65 20.96 -23.84
CA GLU A 165 22.37 21.92 -24.68
C GLU A 165 23.00 23.09 -23.89
N GLY A 166 23.45 22.84 -22.65
CA GLY A 166 24.13 23.83 -21.81
C GLY A 166 23.23 24.69 -20.92
N TYR A 167 21.91 24.49 -20.95
CA TYR A 167 20.94 25.20 -20.10
C TYR A 167 20.11 24.21 -19.28
N ALA A 168 19.50 24.67 -18.19
CA ALA A 168 18.56 23.82 -17.46
C ALA A 168 17.32 23.54 -18.31
N PHE A 169 16.79 22.32 -18.26
CA PHE A 169 15.63 21.91 -19.05
C PHE A 169 14.43 22.86 -18.90
N GLU A 170 14.16 23.35 -17.68
CA GLU A 170 13.05 24.28 -17.44
C GLU A 170 13.25 25.68 -18.04
N GLU A 171 14.51 26.11 -18.23
CA GLU A 171 14.87 27.36 -18.91
C GLU A 171 14.66 27.28 -20.43
N LEU A 172 14.43 26.07 -20.95
CA LEU A 172 14.22 25.83 -22.38
C LEU A 172 12.76 25.50 -22.70
N ALA A 173 12.09 24.74 -21.82
CA ALA A 173 10.84 24.07 -22.15
C ALA A 173 9.69 24.28 -21.13
N SER A 174 9.75 25.36 -20.33
CA SER A 174 8.62 25.75 -19.48
C SER A 174 7.61 26.63 -20.23
N THR A 175 6.38 26.68 -19.71
CA THR A 175 5.31 27.55 -20.24
C THR A 175 5.69 29.02 -20.13
N ARG A 176 6.39 29.40 -19.05
CA ARG A 176 6.89 30.76 -18.83
C ARG A 176 7.83 31.19 -19.96
N VAL A 177 8.81 30.35 -20.29
CA VAL A 177 9.78 30.64 -21.37
C VAL A 177 9.10 30.72 -22.73
N LEU A 178 8.10 29.87 -23.01
CA LEU A 178 7.30 29.96 -24.23
C LEU A 178 6.65 31.35 -24.37
N ILE A 179 5.99 31.84 -23.31
CA ILE A 179 5.32 33.14 -23.31
C ILE A 179 6.34 34.28 -23.49
N GLU A 180 7.38 34.31 -22.66
CA GLU A 180 8.43 35.35 -22.70
C GLU A 180 9.05 35.49 -24.10
N ARG A 181 9.28 34.37 -24.79
CA ARG A 181 9.87 34.36 -26.13
C ARG A 181 8.90 34.82 -27.22
N VAL A 182 7.62 34.46 -27.11
CA VAL A 182 6.60 34.93 -28.06
C VAL A 182 6.37 36.43 -27.90
N GLU A 183 6.29 36.94 -26.68
CA GLU A 183 6.19 38.38 -26.40
C GLU A 183 7.39 39.13 -26.99
N ALA A 184 8.61 38.68 -26.70
CA ALA A 184 9.83 39.32 -27.20
C ALA A 184 9.92 39.37 -28.73
N ARG A 185 9.33 38.38 -29.43
CA ARG A 185 9.36 38.29 -30.90
C ARG A 185 8.17 38.92 -31.61
N THR A 186 7.09 39.22 -30.89
CA THR A 186 5.87 39.82 -31.45
C THR A 186 5.61 41.25 -30.96
N GLU A 187 6.40 41.73 -30.00
CA GLU A 187 6.20 43.01 -29.29
C GLU A 187 4.83 43.11 -28.58
N LYS A 188 4.11 41.99 -28.44
CA LYS A 188 2.91 41.87 -27.62
C LYS A 188 3.33 41.71 -26.15
N THR A 189 2.51 42.19 -25.21
CA THR A 189 2.76 42.07 -23.77
C THR A 189 1.51 41.62 -23.02
N GLY A 190 1.70 40.98 -21.87
CA GLY A 190 0.61 40.45 -21.04
C GLY A 190 -0.03 39.19 -21.60
N LEU A 191 0.67 38.45 -22.46
CA LEU A 191 0.19 37.19 -23.00
C LEU A 191 0.16 36.11 -21.91
N ASN A 192 -0.80 35.21 -22.02
CA ASN A 192 -0.82 33.96 -21.28
C ASN A 192 -0.64 32.77 -22.24
N GLY A 193 -0.50 31.56 -21.70
CA GLY A 193 -0.29 30.36 -22.52
C GLY A 193 -1.40 30.12 -23.54
N LYS A 194 -2.67 30.38 -23.17
CA LYS A 194 -3.81 30.23 -24.08
C LYS A 194 -3.70 31.14 -25.30
N ASP A 195 -3.30 32.40 -25.09
CA ASP A 195 -3.15 33.39 -26.17
C ASP A 195 -2.08 32.93 -27.18
N VAL A 196 -0.97 32.36 -26.71
CA VAL A 196 0.08 31.81 -27.57
C VAL A 196 -0.45 30.67 -28.45
N PHE A 197 -1.25 29.76 -27.90
CA PHE A 197 -1.85 28.68 -28.71
C PHE A 197 -2.93 29.21 -29.66
N GLU A 198 -3.73 30.20 -29.27
CA GLU A 198 -4.69 30.87 -30.16
C GLU A 198 -3.98 31.53 -31.35
N MET A 199 -2.85 32.21 -31.13
CA MET A 199 -2.00 32.75 -32.19
C MET A 199 -1.50 31.65 -33.13
N ALA A 200 -1.06 30.51 -32.59
CA ALA A 200 -0.60 29.38 -33.40
C ALA A 200 -1.74 28.77 -34.24
N HIS A 201 -2.94 28.64 -33.67
CA HIS A 201 -4.14 28.20 -34.40
C HIS A 201 -4.56 29.19 -35.49
N ALA A 202 -4.34 30.49 -35.28
CA ALA A 202 -4.55 31.52 -36.30
C ALA A 202 -3.45 31.53 -37.40
N GLY A 203 -2.45 30.65 -37.32
CA GLY A 203 -1.39 30.55 -38.30
C GLY A 203 -0.25 31.55 -38.09
N GLU A 204 -0.17 32.21 -36.94
CA GLU A 204 0.92 33.14 -36.65
C GLU A 204 2.25 32.38 -36.54
N LYS A 205 3.15 32.65 -37.48
CA LYS A 205 4.41 31.92 -37.64
C LYS A 205 5.29 31.92 -36.38
N VAL A 206 5.37 33.04 -35.67
CA VAL A 206 6.19 33.15 -34.45
C VAL A 206 5.71 32.20 -33.36
N ALA A 207 4.39 32.12 -33.13
CA ALA A 207 3.83 31.23 -32.12
C ALA A 207 4.05 29.75 -32.47
N ILE A 208 3.89 29.38 -33.74
CA ILE A 208 4.16 28.02 -34.22
C ILE A 208 5.63 27.65 -34.00
N GLU A 209 6.56 28.51 -34.41
CA GLU A 209 8.00 28.27 -34.26
C GLU A 209 8.43 28.12 -32.80
N GLU A 210 7.88 28.93 -31.89
CA GLU A 210 8.22 28.83 -30.46
C GLU A 210 7.57 27.60 -29.80
N ILE A 211 6.39 27.16 -30.25
CA ILE A 211 5.80 25.88 -29.82
C ILE A 211 6.63 24.70 -30.35
N ASP A 212 7.08 24.73 -31.61
CA ASP A 212 7.92 23.67 -32.17
C ASP A 212 9.28 23.61 -31.45
N ARG A 213 9.84 24.76 -31.07
CA ARG A 213 11.02 24.84 -30.20
C ARG A 213 10.76 24.22 -28.82
N LEU A 214 9.63 24.54 -28.19
CA LEU A 214 9.23 23.93 -26.92
C LEU A 214 9.16 22.40 -27.06
N VAL A 215 8.49 21.90 -28.10
CA VAL A 215 8.36 20.46 -28.37
C VAL A 215 9.71 19.78 -28.58
N TYR A 216 10.63 20.43 -29.31
CA TYR A 216 12.00 19.93 -29.49
C TYR A 216 12.67 19.66 -28.14
N TYR A 217 12.67 20.64 -27.24
CA TYR A 217 13.31 20.48 -25.93
C TYR A 217 12.55 19.53 -25.00
N LEU A 218 11.21 19.55 -25.02
CA LEU A 218 10.39 18.58 -24.27
C LEU A 218 10.75 17.15 -24.66
N SER A 219 10.90 16.89 -25.96
CA SER A 219 11.29 15.57 -26.46
C SER A 219 12.67 15.15 -25.94
N LYS A 220 13.66 16.05 -25.89
CA LYS A 220 14.98 15.75 -25.31
C LYS A 220 14.88 15.34 -23.83
N GLY A 221 14.14 16.11 -23.04
CA GLY A 221 13.94 15.78 -21.62
C GLY A 221 13.20 14.46 -21.41
N ILE A 222 12.12 14.23 -22.16
CA ILE A 222 11.35 12.97 -22.11
C ILE A 222 12.23 11.79 -22.57
N ALA A 223 13.04 11.95 -23.62
CA ALA A 223 13.97 10.92 -24.07
C ALA A 223 15.00 10.59 -22.99
N THR A 224 15.58 11.59 -22.32
CA THR A 224 16.49 11.37 -21.18
C THR A 224 15.84 10.54 -20.09
N VAL A 225 14.62 10.90 -19.67
CA VAL A 225 13.87 10.15 -18.65
C VAL A 225 13.58 8.72 -19.14
N THR A 226 13.19 8.56 -20.41
CA THR A 226 12.87 7.27 -21.00
C THR A 226 14.09 6.35 -21.01
N TYR A 227 15.27 6.84 -21.42
CA TYR A 227 16.49 6.03 -21.44
C TYR A 227 17.00 5.69 -20.04
N MET A 228 16.87 6.61 -19.08
CA MET A 228 17.38 6.41 -17.72
C MET A 228 16.49 5.51 -16.88
N MET A 229 15.17 5.70 -16.97
CA MET A 229 14.20 5.07 -16.07
C MET A 229 13.39 3.97 -16.75
N ASN A 230 13.26 4.01 -18.08
CA ASN A 230 12.47 3.09 -18.90
C ASN A 230 11.08 2.74 -18.30
N PRO A 231 10.23 3.75 -18.03
CA PRO A 231 8.93 3.52 -17.40
C PRO A 231 7.93 2.90 -18.40
N GLU A 232 6.93 2.17 -17.89
CA GLU A 232 5.79 1.69 -18.69
C GLU A 232 4.98 2.87 -19.22
N LYS A 233 4.85 3.95 -18.43
CA LYS A 233 4.12 5.17 -18.81
C LYS A 233 4.90 6.44 -18.54
N ILE A 234 4.76 7.42 -19.43
CA ILE A 234 5.10 8.82 -19.17
C ILE A 234 3.84 9.65 -19.28
N ILE A 235 3.49 10.36 -18.21
CA ILE A 235 2.34 11.24 -18.18
C ILE A 235 2.80 12.68 -18.24
N ILE A 236 2.24 13.44 -19.18
CA ILE A 236 2.52 14.86 -19.33
C ILE A 236 1.33 15.63 -18.75
N GLY A 237 1.60 16.42 -17.72
CA GLY A 237 0.68 17.31 -17.04
C GLY A 237 1.13 18.78 -17.10
N GLY A 238 0.40 19.64 -16.39
CA GLY A 238 0.63 21.08 -16.35
C GLY A 238 -0.28 21.88 -17.28
N GLY A 239 -0.23 23.21 -17.18
CA GLY A 239 -1.25 24.10 -17.78
C GLY A 239 -1.37 24.00 -19.31
N ILE A 240 -0.28 23.68 -20.00
CA ILE A 240 -0.26 23.58 -21.47
C ILE A 240 -0.98 22.35 -22.01
N THR A 241 -1.23 21.34 -21.17
CA THR A 241 -1.87 20.10 -21.63
C THR A 241 -3.37 20.27 -21.91
N ALA A 242 -3.95 21.42 -21.56
CA ALA A 242 -5.25 21.84 -22.07
C ALA A 242 -5.29 21.88 -23.60
N GLN A 243 -4.14 22.03 -24.27
CA GLN A 243 -3.97 22.07 -25.73
C GLN A 243 -3.45 20.73 -26.28
N LYS A 244 -3.81 19.61 -25.61
CA LYS A 244 -3.33 18.26 -25.96
C LYS A 244 -3.49 17.90 -27.44
N ASP A 245 -4.60 18.28 -28.07
CA ASP A 245 -4.88 17.89 -29.46
C ASP A 245 -3.89 18.56 -30.44
N TYR A 246 -3.34 19.71 -30.06
CA TYR A 246 -2.31 20.41 -30.81
C TYR A 246 -0.89 19.94 -30.46
N LEU A 247 -0.61 19.72 -29.16
CA LEU A 247 0.72 19.38 -28.67
C LEU A 247 1.08 17.90 -28.85
N TYR A 248 0.16 17.00 -28.53
CA TYR A 248 0.43 15.56 -28.47
C TYR A 248 0.98 15.01 -29.80
N PRO A 249 0.39 15.30 -30.98
CA PRO A 249 0.94 14.82 -32.25
C PRO A 249 2.35 15.33 -32.55
N ARG A 250 2.66 16.57 -32.14
CA ARG A 250 3.99 17.18 -32.33
C ARG A 250 5.03 16.53 -31.42
N ILE A 251 4.67 16.32 -30.15
CA ILE A 251 5.50 15.63 -29.17
C ILE A 251 5.81 14.22 -29.68
N MET A 252 4.80 13.44 -30.07
CA MET A 252 5.00 12.08 -30.57
C MET A 252 5.85 12.04 -31.84
N LYS A 253 5.67 12.98 -32.76
CA LYS A 253 6.50 13.09 -33.97
C LYS A 253 7.97 13.34 -33.61
N GLN A 254 8.24 14.22 -32.65
CA GLN A 254 9.61 14.54 -32.24
C GLN A 254 10.24 13.39 -31.43
N LEU A 255 9.48 12.74 -30.55
CA LEU A 255 9.94 11.58 -29.78
C LEU A 255 10.36 10.41 -30.68
N ALA A 256 9.64 10.19 -31.79
CA ALA A 256 10.02 9.17 -32.77
C ALA A 256 11.40 9.41 -33.42
N ALA A 257 11.91 10.65 -33.39
CA ALA A 257 13.27 10.97 -33.85
C ALA A 257 14.32 10.88 -32.73
N ASP A 258 13.91 11.02 -31.47
CA ASP A 258 14.81 11.10 -30.31
C ASP A 258 14.94 9.80 -29.51
N ILE A 259 13.94 8.92 -29.62
CA ILE A 259 13.86 7.64 -28.89
C ILE A 259 13.93 6.48 -29.87
N ILE A 260 14.74 5.46 -29.56
CA ILE A 260 14.81 4.25 -30.39
C ILE A 260 13.43 3.55 -30.44
N PRO A 261 12.97 3.06 -31.60
CA PRO A 261 11.61 2.53 -31.76
C PRO A 261 11.24 1.43 -30.76
N ALA A 262 12.17 0.50 -30.48
CA ALA A 262 11.93 -0.63 -29.58
C ALA A 262 11.63 -0.22 -28.12
N ILE A 263 12.03 0.99 -27.70
CA ILE A 263 11.69 1.55 -26.39
C ILE A 263 10.39 2.36 -26.48
N LEU A 264 10.28 3.25 -27.47
CA LEU A 264 9.09 4.10 -27.63
C LEU A 264 7.80 3.28 -27.81
N GLU A 265 7.87 2.14 -28.50
CA GLU A 265 6.73 1.22 -28.67
C GLU A 265 6.25 0.58 -27.36
N LYS A 266 7.10 0.52 -26.34
CA LYS A 266 6.81 -0.10 -25.03
C LYS A 266 6.53 0.91 -23.92
N THR A 267 6.88 2.18 -24.10
CA THR A 267 6.58 3.25 -23.16
C THR A 267 5.39 4.07 -23.67
N THR A 268 4.26 3.98 -22.97
CA THR A 268 3.06 4.73 -23.36
C THR A 268 3.16 6.19 -22.93
N ILE A 269 2.99 7.12 -23.86
CA ILE A 269 2.93 8.56 -23.57
C ILE A 269 1.46 8.99 -23.46
N GLU A 270 1.10 9.54 -22.30
CA GLU A 270 -0.27 9.94 -21.97
C GLU A 270 -0.33 11.38 -21.47
N ILE A 271 -1.53 11.97 -21.53
CA ILE A 271 -1.80 13.29 -20.93
C ILE A 271 -2.50 13.11 -19.58
N ALA A 272 -2.11 13.92 -18.59
CA ALA A 272 -2.69 13.90 -17.26
C ALA A 272 -4.20 14.18 -17.27
N ARG A 273 -4.97 13.43 -16.48
CA ARG A 273 -6.44 13.52 -16.45
C ARG A 273 -6.97 14.41 -15.32
N ASN A 274 -6.29 14.47 -14.18
CA ASN A 274 -6.79 15.14 -12.98
C ASN A 274 -6.59 16.66 -13.01
N LEU A 275 -5.72 17.17 -13.89
CA LEU A 275 -5.49 18.59 -14.15
C LEU A 275 -5.33 19.38 -12.83
N ASN A 276 -6.16 20.41 -12.63
CA ASN A 276 -6.11 21.32 -11.48
C ASN A 276 -6.44 20.67 -10.13
N ASN A 277 -6.93 19.43 -10.11
CA ASN A 277 -7.25 18.70 -8.88
C ASN A 277 -6.11 17.75 -8.46
N ALA A 278 -5.08 17.57 -9.30
CA ALA A 278 -4.04 16.56 -9.08
C ALA A 278 -3.28 16.77 -7.77
N GLY A 279 -3.01 18.02 -7.36
CA GLY A 279 -2.36 18.32 -6.08
C GLY A 279 -3.16 17.79 -4.88
N MET A 280 -4.43 18.18 -4.73
CA MET A 280 -5.28 17.74 -3.61
C MET A 280 -5.53 16.21 -3.62
N LEU A 281 -5.78 15.62 -4.80
CA LEU A 281 -5.99 14.17 -4.93
C LEU A 281 -4.72 13.38 -4.61
N GLY A 282 -3.58 13.90 -5.02
CA GLY A 282 -2.26 13.36 -4.75
C GLY A 282 -1.89 13.42 -3.28
N ALA A 283 -2.16 14.55 -2.63
CA ALA A 283 -1.95 14.71 -1.21
C ALA A 283 -2.78 13.71 -0.40
N LEU A 284 -4.05 13.50 -0.77
CA LEU A 284 -4.88 12.46 -0.17
C LEU A 284 -4.27 11.06 -0.39
N ARG A 285 -3.84 10.75 -1.62
CA ARG A 285 -3.20 9.46 -1.92
C ARG A 285 -1.94 9.26 -1.08
N HIS A 286 -1.10 10.28 -0.98
CA HIS A 286 0.09 10.27 -0.13
C HIS A 286 -0.28 9.99 1.33
N PHE A 287 -1.27 10.70 1.87
CA PHE A 287 -1.75 10.49 3.24
C PHE A 287 -2.18 9.04 3.47
N LEU A 288 -3.02 8.47 2.59
CA LEU A 288 -3.50 7.09 2.72
C LEU A 288 -2.36 6.06 2.64
N LEU A 289 -1.34 6.32 1.80
CA LEU A 289 -0.13 5.49 1.73
C LEU A 289 0.74 5.63 2.99
N GLN A 290 0.84 6.82 3.59
CA GLN A 290 1.58 6.97 4.84
C GLN A 290 0.84 6.34 6.01
N GLU A 291 -0.48 6.49 6.06
CA GLU A 291 -1.34 5.89 7.06
C GLU A 291 -1.22 4.35 7.05
N SER A 292 -1.22 3.72 5.86
CA SER A 292 -0.99 2.28 5.75
C SER A 292 0.40 1.85 6.22
N MET A 293 1.41 2.73 6.11
CA MET A 293 2.79 2.49 6.52
C MET A 293 3.09 2.87 7.98
N ARG A 294 2.19 3.56 8.69
CA ARG A 294 2.39 3.97 10.10
C ARG A 294 2.71 2.82 11.05
N PRO A 295 2.10 1.62 10.92
CA PRO A 295 2.47 0.51 11.78
C PRO A 295 3.92 0.02 11.49
N LEU A 296 4.44 0.19 10.27
CA LEU A 296 5.85 -0.14 9.93
C LEU A 296 6.78 0.89 10.55
N ARG A 297 6.45 2.19 10.42
CA ARG A 297 7.24 3.29 11.02
C ARG A 297 7.27 3.20 12.54
N SER A 298 6.16 2.83 13.19
CA SER A 298 6.10 2.59 14.63
C SER A 298 7.12 1.52 15.06
N ILE A 299 7.22 0.41 14.33
CA ILE A 299 8.20 -0.66 14.62
C ILE A 299 9.63 -0.12 14.48
N THR A 300 9.97 0.54 13.37
CA THR A 300 11.32 1.09 13.17
C THR A 300 11.68 2.13 14.23
N THR A 301 10.76 3.04 14.55
CA THR A 301 10.97 4.08 15.57
C THR A 301 11.16 3.47 16.96
N ILE A 302 10.41 2.43 17.33
CA ILE A 302 10.61 1.71 18.60
C ILE A 302 12.01 1.08 18.66
N ILE A 303 12.47 0.48 17.55
CA ILE A 303 13.81 -0.13 17.47
C ILE A 303 14.90 0.95 17.58
N GLU A 304 14.81 2.01 16.79
CA GLU A 304 15.78 3.13 16.78
C GLU A 304 15.86 3.84 18.14
N SER A 305 14.71 4.15 18.76
CA SER A 305 14.65 4.83 20.06
C SER A 305 15.27 3.99 21.19
N ASN A 306 15.31 2.68 21.04
CA ASN A 306 15.90 1.75 22.01
C ASN A 306 17.28 1.24 21.60
N HIS A 307 17.87 1.76 20.52
CA HIS A 307 19.12 1.23 19.95
C HIS A 307 20.29 1.19 20.96
N HIS A 308 20.33 2.17 21.88
CA HIS A 308 21.32 2.25 22.95
C HIS A 308 21.22 1.14 24.00
N ARG A 309 20.09 0.41 24.07
CA ARG A 309 19.83 -0.67 25.05
C ARG A 309 20.24 -2.06 24.52
N PHE A 310 20.64 -2.14 23.26
CA PHE A 310 20.99 -3.39 22.59
C PHE A 310 22.47 -3.72 22.73
N THR A 311 22.76 -5.01 22.92
CA THR A 311 24.11 -5.55 22.76
C THR A 311 24.51 -5.54 21.28
N LYS A 312 25.81 -5.66 20.97
CA LYS A 312 26.30 -5.70 19.58
C LYS A 312 25.58 -6.73 18.69
N ARG A 313 25.22 -7.89 19.25
CA ARG A 313 24.48 -8.92 18.49
C ARG A 313 23.00 -8.60 18.33
N GLU A 314 22.38 -7.90 19.28
CA GLU A 314 21.00 -7.42 19.15
C GLU A 314 20.92 -6.22 18.20
N GLN A 315 21.97 -5.40 18.09
CA GLN A 315 22.08 -4.34 17.08
C GLN A 315 22.07 -4.92 15.66
N LEU A 316 22.77 -6.04 15.41
CA LEU A 316 22.67 -6.75 14.13
C LEU A 316 21.23 -7.20 13.81
N VAL A 317 20.46 -7.59 14.83
CA VAL A 317 19.03 -7.92 14.66
C VAL A 317 18.23 -6.65 14.35
N ALA A 318 18.47 -5.56 15.08
CA ALA A 318 17.84 -4.26 14.87
C ALA A 318 18.06 -3.74 13.44
N ASP A 319 19.31 -3.69 12.99
CA ASP A 319 19.70 -3.23 11.66
C ASP A 319 19.05 -4.08 10.57
N PHE A 320 19.07 -5.40 10.73
CA PHE A 320 18.45 -6.30 9.79
C PHE A 320 16.93 -6.10 9.71
N VAL A 321 16.23 -5.99 10.86
CA VAL A 321 14.79 -5.77 10.91
C VAL A 321 14.41 -4.45 10.26
N ILE A 322 15.14 -3.37 10.55
CA ILE A 322 14.91 -2.05 9.93
C ILE A 322 15.07 -2.13 8.41
N GLN A 323 16.11 -2.81 7.93
CA GLN A 323 16.41 -2.92 6.50
C GLN A 323 15.50 -3.90 5.74
N ASN A 324 14.86 -4.85 6.43
CA ASN A 324 14.14 -5.96 5.80
C ASN A 324 12.72 -6.16 6.36
N LEU A 325 12.09 -5.10 6.87
CA LEU A 325 10.85 -5.19 7.64
C LEU A 325 9.69 -5.85 6.86
N GLU A 326 9.58 -5.60 5.56
CA GLU A 326 8.56 -6.21 4.67
C GLU A 326 8.72 -7.73 4.54
N ALA A 327 9.93 -8.27 4.74
CA ALA A 327 10.22 -9.70 4.64
C ALA A 327 10.11 -10.42 6.00
N VAL A 328 10.08 -9.67 7.11
CA VAL A 328 9.98 -10.23 8.48
C VAL A 328 8.73 -11.10 8.67
N PRO A 329 7.52 -10.72 8.20
CA PRO A 329 6.32 -11.54 8.36
C PRO A 329 6.48 -12.99 7.88
N ASN A 330 7.28 -13.18 6.82
CA ASN A 330 7.41 -14.43 6.09
C ASN A 330 8.66 -15.23 6.49
N LYS A 331 9.36 -14.83 7.56
CA LYS A 331 10.55 -15.53 8.07
C LYS A 331 10.29 -16.11 9.46
N THR A 332 10.53 -17.40 9.61
CA THR A 332 10.61 -18.04 10.93
C THR A 332 11.81 -17.48 11.72
N ILE A 333 11.78 -17.65 13.05
CA ILE A 333 12.89 -17.18 13.90
C ILE A 333 14.19 -17.90 13.56
N THR A 334 14.09 -19.16 13.16
CA THR A 334 15.22 -20.00 12.74
C THR A 334 15.85 -19.49 11.44
N GLU A 335 15.03 -19.18 10.43
CA GLU A 335 15.52 -18.60 9.16
C GLU A 335 16.17 -17.25 9.39
N MET A 336 15.56 -16.42 10.22
CA MET A 336 16.10 -15.11 10.58
C MET A 336 17.44 -15.23 11.35
N SER A 337 17.51 -16.14 12.33
CA SER A 337 18.72 -16.47 13.09
C SER A 337 19.87 -16.86 12.16
N ARG A 338 19.59 -17.72 11.18
CA ARG A 338 20.57 -18.18 10.19
C ARG A 338 21.03 -17.04 9.28
N GLN A 339 20.11 -16.21 8.82
CA GLN A 339 20.40 -15.10 7.90
C GLN A 339 21.23 -14.00 8.56
N ILE A 340 20.98 -13.69 9.82
CA ILE A 340 21.69 -12.63 10.58
C ILE A 340 22.96 -13.18 11.26
N ASN A 341 23.14 -14.51 11.30
CA ASN A 341 24.23 -15.19 12.01
C ASN A 341 24.24 -14.91 13.54
N VAL A 342 23.06 -14.99 14.15
CA VAL A 342 22.85 -14.87 15.60
C VAL A 342 22.03 -16.04 16.11
N SER A 343 22.06 -16.35 17.41
CA SER A 343 21.17 -17.38 17.97
C SER A 343 19.71 -16.91 18.02
N GLU A 344 18.75 -17.82 17.92
CA GLU A 344 17.32 -17.52 18.13
C GLU A 344 17.07 -16.82 19.47
N ALA A 345 17.76 -17.26 20.53
CA ALA A 345 17.71 -16.63 21.86
C ALA A 345 18.12 -15.14 21.84
N THR A 346 18.98 -14.74 20.90
CA THR A 346 19.35 -13.34 20.71
C THR A 346 18.20 -12.53 20.11
N ILE A 347 17.52 -13.09 19.11
CA ILE A 347 16.33 -12.46 18.50
C ILE A 347 15.20 -12.35 19.54
N THR A 348 14.99 -13.39 20.35
CA THR A 348 14.00 -13.37 21.44
C THR A 348 14.30 -12.28 22.46
N ARG A 349 15.56 -12.15 22.93
CA ARG A 349 15.96 -11.09 23.87
C ARG A 349 15.83 -9.69 23.27
N PHE A 350 16.19 -9.52 22.00
CA PHE A 350 15.95 -8.28 21.26
C PHE A 350 14.46 -7.90 21.29
N CYS A 351 13.56 -8.83 20.96
CA CYS A 351 12.12 -8.56 20.96
C CYS A 351 11.58 -8.28 22.37
N GLN A 352 12.08 -8.96 23.40
CA GLN A 352 11.69 -8.76 24.80
C GLN A 352 12.12 -7.40 25.38
N LYS A 353 13.25 -6.85 24.90
CA LYS A 353 13.71 -5.50 25.30
C LYS A 353 12.85 -4.39 24.72
N LEU A 354 12.06 -4.71 23.70
CA LEU A 354 11.15 -3.81 23.03
C LEU A 354 9.72 -4.11 23.49
N GLU A 355 8.82 -3.17 23.24
CA GLU A 355 7.39 -3.32 23.54
C GLU A 355 6.72 -4.40 22.67
N PHE A 356 7.45 -4.99 21.72
CA PHE A 356 7.00 -6.14 20.95
C PHE A 356 6.89 -7.40 21.82
N GLY A 357 7.76 -7.59 22.81
CA GLY A 357 7.77 -8.74 23.72
C GLY A 357 8.23 -10.07 23.10
N SER A 358 7.84 -10.38 21.86
CA SER A 358 8.20 -11.63 21.17
C SER A 358 8.46 -11.43 19.67
N TYR A 359 9.22 -12.36 19.07
CA TYR A 359 9.48 -12.33 17.62
C TYR A 359 8.19 -12.51 16.80
N ASN A 360 7.23 -13.30 17.29
CA ASN A 360 5.95 -13.45 16.61
C ASN A 360 5.09 -12.19 16.69
N LYS A 361 5.16 -11.42 17.78
CA LYS A 361 4.50 -10.11 17.84
C LYS A 361 5.17 -9.10 16.89
N LEU A 362 6.50 -9.13 16.77
CA LEU A 362 7.22 -8.36 15.75
C LEU A 362 6.78 -8.75 14.33
N ARG A 363 6.66 -10.05 14.02
CA ARG A 363 6.11 -10.55 12.74
C ARG A 363 4.68 -10.10 12.51
N LEU A 364 3.82 -10.16 13.52
CA LEU A 364 2.42 -9.75 13.43
C LEU A 364 2.30 -8.24 13.20
N LEU A 365 3.02 -7.44 13.97
CA LEU A 365 3.07 -5.98 13.77
C LEU A 365 3.59 -5.66 12.37
N ALA A 366 4.68 -6.31 11.93
CA ALA A 366 5.19 -6.15 10.56
C ALA A 366 4.16 -6.61 9.51
N LYS A 367 3.39 -7.66 9.79
CA LYS A 367 2.35 -8.19 8.90
C LYS A 367 1.17 -7.23 8.81
N GLU A 368 0.62 -6.75 9.92
CA GLU A 368 -0.45 -5.74 9.97
C GLU A 368 -0.05 -4.48 9.20
N ALA A 369 1.21 -4.09 9.35
CA ALA A 369 1.80 -2.98 8.64
C ALA A 369 1.99 -3.22 7.14
N THR A 370 2.23 -4.47 6.73
CA THR A 370 2.35 -4.87 5.31
C THR A 370 0.97 -5.12 4.67
N VAL A 371 -0.01 -5.60 5.45
CA VAL A 371 -1.40 -5.89 5.01
C VAL A 371 -2.19 -4.59 4.85
N SER A 372 -1.95 -3.57 5.66
CA SER A 372 -2.51 -2.23 5.47
C SER A 372 -2.11 -1.62 4.12
N ASN A 373 -1.01 -2.08 3.52
CA ASN A 373 -0.55 -1.69 2.19
C ASN A 373 -1.29 -2.40 1.03
N ARG A 374 -2.27 -3.28 1.33
CA ARG A 374 -3.10 -4.00 0.35
C ARG A 374 -4.57 -3.60 0.42
N TYR A 375 -4.91 -2.32 0.31
CA TYR A 375 -6.26 -1.93 -0.11
C TYR A 375 -6.18 -0.73 -1.05
N TYR A 376 -5.91 -1.03 -2.32
CA TYR A 376 -6.43 -0.41 -3.55
C TYR A 376 -5.50 -0.80 -4.71
N GLY A 377 -5.67 -2.04 -5.16
CA GLY A 377 -5.11 -2.53 -6.41
C GLY A 377 -5.94 -3.74 -6.81
N PRO A 378 -6.75 -3.68 -7.89
CA PRO A 378 -7.28 -4.91 -8.44
C PRO A 378 -6.06 -5.73 -8.88
N SER A 379 -5.84 -6.86 -8.24
CA SER A 379 -5.05 -7.90 -8.88
C SER A 379 -5.82 -8.34 -10.10
N ASN A 380 -5.31 -7.99 -11.27
CA ASN A 380 -5.66 -8.67 -12.50
C ASN A 380 -5.30 -10.15 -12.33
N ILE A 381 -6.30 -10.97 -12.06
CA ILE A 381 -6.23 -12.41 -12.22
C ILE A 381 -6.65 -12.65 -13.68
N ASP A 382 -5.69 -12.52 -14.59
CA ASP A 382 -5.92 -12.61 -16.04
C ASP A 382 -5.73 -14.07 -16.51
N GLY A 383 -6.57 -14.99 -16.02
CA GLY A 383 -6.65 -16.35 -16.59
C GLY A 383 -7.19 -17.44 -15.66
N LEU A 384 -8.00 -18.35 -16.21
CA LEU A 384 -8.41 -19.60 -15.54
C LEU A 384 -7.20 -20.49 -15.20
N ASP A 385 -6.15 -20.41 -16.02
CA ASP A 385 -4.95 -21.24 -15.89
C ASP A 385 -4.14 -20.91 -14.63
N ASP A 386 -4.00 -19.64 -14.27
CA ASP A 386 -3.28 -19.22 -13.05
C ASP A 386 -4.03 -19.63 -11.77
N ILE A 387 -5.36 -19.58 -11.81
CA ILE A 387 -6.21 -20.06 -10.71
C ILE A 387 -6.07 -21.58 -10.57
N ASN A 388 -6.14 -22.31 -11.69
CA ASN A 388 -5.98 -23.76 -11.70
C ASN A 388 -4.59 -24.17 -11.18
N GLU A 389 -3.53 -23.47 -11.60
CA GLU A 389 -2.18 -23.76 -11.15
C GLU A 389 -2.02 -23.49 -9.65
N ALA A 390 -2.64 -22.43 -9.13
CA ALA A 390 -2.67 -22.13 -7.70
C ALA A 390 -3.37 -23.22 -6.88
N TYR A 391 -4.56 -23.66 -7.31
CA TYR A 391 -5.27 -24.78 -6.68
C TYR A 391 -4.44 -26.06 -6.75
N PHE A 392 -3.84 -26.37 -7.90
CA PHE A 392 -3.02 -27.58 -8.08
C PHE A 392 -1.76 -27.58 -7.20
N MET A 393 -1.05 -26.45 -7.12
CA MET A 393 0.10 -26.29 -6.22
C MET A 393 -0.30 -26.45 -4.75
N MET A 394 -1.47 -25.93 -4.36
CA MET A 394 -1.97 -26.09 -3.00
C MET A 394 -2.28 -27.55 -2.67
N MET A 395 -2.93 -28.28 -3.57
CA MET A 395 -3.22 -29.71 -3.41
C MET A 395 -1.92 -30.52 -3.28
N LYS A 396 -0.90 -30.21 -4.09
CA LYS A 396 0.44 -30.82 -3.95
C LYS A 396 1.12 -30.51 -2.62
N LYS A 397 1.03 -29.26 -2.13
CA LYS A 397 1.56 -28.92 -0.80
C LYS A 397 0.83 -29.69 0.30
N TYR A 398 -0.46 -29.92 0.13
CA TYR A 398 -1.24 -30.71 1.05
C TYR A 398 -0.70 -32.14 1.19
N GLU A 399 -0.39 -32.82 0.07
CA GLU A 399 0.22 -34.14 0.08
C GLU A 399 1.54 -34.17 0.87
N SER A 400 2.36 -33.11 0.77
CA SER A 400 3.62 -33.01 1.51
C SER A 400 3.47 -32.80 3.01
N LEU A 401 2.33 -32.26 3.46
CA LEU A 401 2.02 -31.97 4.86
C LEU A 401 1.17 -33.07 5.51
N TYR A 402 0.71 -34.04 4.72
CA TYR A 402 -0.16 -35.11 5.19
C TYR A 402 0.58 -36.04 6.16
N ASP A 403 0.17 -36.03 7.43
CA ASP A 403 0.69 -36.95 8.45
C ASP A 403 -0.28 -38.11 8.69
N GLN A 404 0.05 -39.27 8.11
CA GLN A 404 -0.76 -40.49 8.23
C GLN A 404 -1.02 -40.87 9.70
N LYS A 405 -0.06 -40.63 10.60
CA LYS A 405 -0.21 -41.01 12.01
C LYS A 405 -1.27 -40.15 12.72
N SER A 406 -1.22 -38.84 12.54
CA SER A 406 -2.23 -37.92 13.09
C SER A 406 -3.61 -38.16 12.49
N MET A 407 -3.67 -38.50 11.19
CA MET A 407 -4.93 -38.80 10.51
C MET A 407 -5.58 -40.09 11.01
N ASN A 408 -4.82 -41.17 11.17
CA ASN A 408 -5.34 -42.42 11.75
C ASN A 408 -5.82 -42.19 13.19
N ARG A 409 -5.07 -41.43 13.99
CA ARG A 409 -5.48 -41.11 15.35
C ARG A 409 -6.75 -40.25 15.40
N LEU A 410 -6.90 -39.29 14.49
CA LEU A 410 -8.13 -38.51 14.37
C LEU A 410 -9.33 -39.39 14.03
N LYS A 411 -9.14 -40.33 13.10
CA LYS A 411 -10.17 -41.31 12.73
C LYS A 411 -10.63 -42.15 13.92
N GLU A 412 -9.71 -42.76 14.67
CA GLU A 412 -10.05 -43.55 15.88
C GLU A 412 -10.85 -42.74 16.92
N VAL A 413 -10.50 -41.46 17.08
CA VAL A 413 -11.21 -40.56 18.02
C VAL A 413 -12.58 -40.17 17.48
N LEU A 414 -12.73 -39.95 16.18
CA LEU A 414 -14.03 -39.64 15.55
C LEU A 414 -15.00 -40.82 15.63
N GLU A 415 -14.52 -42.06 15.54
CA GLU A 415 -15.35 -43.28 15.65
C GLU A 415 -15.83 -43.56 17.09
N SER A 416 -15.09 -43.08 18.09
CA SER A 416 -15.38 -43.33 19.50
C SER A 416 -16.05 -42.16 20.22
N THR A 417 -16.08 -40.96 19.63
CA THR A 417 -16.71 -39.78 20.22
C THR A 417 -18.18 -39.67 19.84
N ASN A 418 -19.01 -39.23 20.78
CA ASN A 418 -20.43 -38.95 20.55
C ASN A 418 -20.69 -37.47 20.25
N GLN A 419 -19.68 -36.60 20.42
CA GLN A 419 -19.84 -35.16 20.27
C GLN A 419 -18.55 -34.49 19.77
N VAL A 420 -18.68 -33.67 18.72
CA VAL A 420 -17.61 -32.79 18.25
C VAL A 420 -17.96 -31.34 18.50
N VAL A 421 -17.00 -30.56 18.95
CA VAL A 421 -17.11 -29.10 19.05
C VAL A 421 -16.02 -28.44 18.22
N LEU A 422 -16.42 -27.63 17.24
CA LEU A 422 -15.54 -26.84 16.41
C LEU A 422 -15.38 -25.44 17.02
N TYR A 423 -14.15 -25.01 17.23
CA TYR A 423 -13.80 -23.63 17.58
C TYR A 423 -13.06 -22.98 16.42
N GLY A 424 -13.59 -21.89 15.90
CA GLY A 424 -12.97 -21.12 14.83
C GLY A 424 -12.79 -19.65 15.20
N THR A 425 -11.87 -18.98 14.51
CA THR A 425 -11.83 -17.51 14.48
C THR A 425 -13.02 -16.97 13.67
N ASP A 426 -13.30 -15.67 13.76
CA ASP A 426 -14.36 -15.03 12.97
C ASP A 426 -14.11 -15.15 11.45
N GLU A 427 -12.84 -15.24 11.04
CA GLU A 427 -12.43 -15.55 9.65
C GLU A 427 -13.01 -16.89 9.16
N TRP A 428 -13.12 -17.88 10.05
CA TRP A 428 -13.64 -19.22 9.72
C TRP A 428 -15.15 -19.36 9.93
N SER A 429 -15.82 -18.35 10.49
CA SER A 429 -17.26 -18.40 10.79
C SER A 429 -18.13 -18.85 9.60
N PRO A 430 -17.88 -18.40 8.34
CA PRO A 430 -18.67 -18.86 7.19
C PRO A 430 -18.50 -20.35 6.85
N LEU A 431 -17.36 -20.96 7.21
CA LEU A 431 -17.02 -22.34 6.85
C LEU A 431 -17.40 -23.36 7.93
N LEU A 432 -17.42 -22.94 9.18
CA LEU A 432 -17.78 -23.80 10.30
C LEU A 432 -19.11 -24.55 10.11
N PRO A 433 -20.21 -23.94 9.59
CA PRO A 433 -21.44 -24.66 9.30
C PRO A 433 -21.27 -25.79 8.29
N ALA A 434 -20.47 -25.59 7.24
CA ALA A 434 -20.27 -26.61 6.21
C ALA A 434 -19.44 -27.80 6.72
N ILE A 435 -18.42 -27.53 7.54
CA ILE A 435 -17.63 -28.57 8.22
C ILE A 435 -18.53 -29.33 9.21
N LYS A 436 -19.37 -28.60 9.97
CA LYS A 436 -20.36 -29.20 10.87
C LYS A 436 -21.30 -30.16 10.13
N MET A 437 -21.83 -29.76 8.96
CA MET A 437 -22.69 -30.63 8.16
C MET A 437 -21.96 -31.91 7.71
N LYS A 438 -20.70 -31.81 7.27
CA LYS A 438 -19.90 -32.98 6.90
C LYS A 438 -19.67 -33.94 8.06
N LEU A 439 -19.43 -33.43 9.28
CA LEU A 439 -19.25 -34.27 10.46
C LEU A 439 -20.58 -34.88 10.94
N LEU A 440 -21.71 -34.18 10.79
CA LEU A 440 -23.04 -34.74 11.08
C LEU A 440 -23.40 -35.92 10.19
N GLU A 441 -22.90 -35.99 8.95
CA GLU A 441 -23.07 -37.17 8.08
C GLU A 441 -22.45 -38.46 8.66
N PHE A 442 -21.60 -38.37 9.69
CA PHE A 442 -21.02 -39.52 10.41
C PHE A 442 -21.86 -39.95 11.62
N GLY A 443 -23.02 -39.32 11.85
CA GLY A 443 -23.83 -39.59 13.03
C GLY A 443 -23.25 -38.99 14.32
N VAL A 444 -22.21 -38.16 14.23
CA VAL A 444 -21.56 -37.52 15.37
C VAL A 444 -22.16 -36.13 15.58
N MET A 445 -22.75 -35.90 16.76
CA MET A 445 -23.37 -34.61 17.08
C MET A 445 -22.32 -33.52 17.10
N THR A 446 -22.43 -32.56 16.18
CA THR A 446 -21.41 -31.53 15.99
C THR A 446 -21.97 -30.14 16.25
N ASP A 447 -21.30 -29.36 17.08
CA ASP A 447 -21.54 -27.92 17.25
C ASP A 447 -20.34 -27.09 16.86
N ALA A 448 -20.57 -25.84 16.48
CA ALA A 448 -19.51 -24.96 16.01
C ALA A 448 -19.69 -23.55 16.57
N PHE A 449 -18.60 -22.98 17.06
CA PHE A 449 -18.58 -21.66 17.70
C PHE A 449 -17.42 -20.85 17.12
N SER A 450 -17.72 -19.64 16.67
CA SER A 450 -16.74 -18.67 16.21
C SER A 450 -16.72 -17.44 17.12
N GLY A 451 -15.52 -16.94 17.39
CA GLY A 451 -15.31 -15.72 18.17
C GLY A 451 -15.34 -15.93 19.69
N ALA A 452 -14.69 -14.99 20.41
CA ALA A 452 -14.41 -15.06 21.83
C ALA A 452 -15.61 -15.41 22.71
N GLN A 453 -16.73 -14.70 22.51
CA GLN A 453 -17.92 -14.83 23.36
C GLN A 453 -18.58 -16.20 23.19
N ALA A 454 -18.75 -16.66 21.95
CA ALA A 454 -19.40 -17.94 21.66
C ALA A 454 -18.57 -19.12 22.18
N ILE A 455 -17.24 -19.09 21.94
CA ILE A 455 -16.30 -20.11 22.45
C ILE A 455 -16.29 -20.11 23.98
N SER A 456 -16.31 -18.93 24.62
CA SER A 456 -16.32 -18.85 26.08
C SER A 456 -17.58 -19.46 26.69
N LEU A 457 -18.75 -19.18 26.09
CA LEU A 457 -20.03 -19.73 26.56
C LEU A 457 -20.15 -21.24 26.34
N SER A 458 -19.61 -21.77 25.24
CA SER A 458 -19.67 -23.19 24.91
C SER A 458 -18.80 -24.08 25.81
N LYS A 459 -17.76 -23.52 26.46
CA LYS A 459 -16.84 -24.28 27.36
C LYS A 459 -17.60 -25.13 28.40
N ARG A 460 -18.75 -24.68 28.89
CA ARG A 460 -19.58 -25.40 29.88
C ARG A 460 -20.22 -26.70 29.35
N ALA A 461 -20.36 -26.81 28.04
CA ALA A 461 -20.93 -27.98 27.38
C ALA A 461 -19.90 -29.11 27.16
N ILE A 462 -18.60 -28.81 27.29
CA ILE A 462 -17.52 -29.79 27.05
C ILE A 462 -17.53 -30.87 28.14
N ARG A 463 -17.35 -32.12 27.72
CA ARG A 463 -17.20 -33.31 28.57
C ARG A 463 -15.92 -34.06 28.18
N PRO A 464 -15.37 -34.95 29.03
CA PRO A 464 -14.16 -35.72 28.70
C PRO A 464 -14.28 -36.53 27.40
N GLU A 465 -15.50 -36.92 27.01
CA GLU A 465 -15.78 -37.71 25.82
C GLU A 465 -15.94 -36.85 24.55
N THR A 466 -15.97 -35.52 24.68
CA THR A 466 -16.10 -34.58 23.57
C THR A 466 -14.78 -34.49 22.81
N LEU A 467 -14.82 -34.53 21.48
CA LEU A 467 -13.69 -34.12 20.63
C LEU A 467 -13.77 -32.62 20.34
N VAL A 468 -12.70 -31.87 20.60
CA VAL A 468 -12.66 -30.42 20.32
C VAL A 468 -11.64 -30.12 19.22
N ILE A 469 -12.11 -29.53 18.12
CA ILE A 469 -11.27 -29.17 16.96
C ILE A 469 -11.14 -27.64 16.89
N GLY A 470 -9.92 -27.15 17.01
CA GLY A 470 -9.58 -25.74 16.91
C GLY A 470 -9.05 -25.39 15.53
N LEU A 471 -9.69 -24.42 14.89
CA LEU A 471 -9.37 -23.91 13.56
C LEU A 471 -8.87 -22.47 13.72
N SER A 472 -7.58 -22.26 13.45
CA SER A 472 -7.00 -20.92 13.45
C SER A 472 -5.93 -20.85 12.38
N ARG A 473 -6.05 -19.88 11.48
CA ARG A 473 -5.19 -19.79 10.29
C ARG A 473 -3.72 -19.80 10.66
N ASP A 474 -3.32 -19.01 11.64
CA ASP A 474 -1.95 -18.96 12.15
C ASP A 474 -1.74 -19.74 13.45
N GLY A 475 -2.82 -20.18 14.12
CA GLY A 475 -2.76 -20.92 15.38
C GLY A 475 -2.51 -20.05 16.63
N TYR A 476 -2.67 -18.73 16.55
CA TYR A 476 -2.41 -17.80 17.67
C TYR A 476 -3.65 -17.16 18.28
N SER A 477 -4.84 -17.37 17.72
CA SER A 477 -6.10 -16.90 18.32
C SER A 477 -6.24 -17.34 19.78
N GLU A 478 -6.18 -16.37 20.68
CA GLU A 478 -6.23 -16.61 22.13
C GLU A 478 -7.50 -17.35 22.52
N ASP A 479 -8.65 -17.00 21.92
CA ASP A 479 -9.94 -17.63 22.20
C ASP A 479 -9.96 -19.12 21.83
N VAL A 480 -9.47 -19.45 20.63
CA VAL A 480 -9.43 -20.85 20.15
C VAL A 480 -8.43 -21.66 20.97
N VAL A 481 -7.25 -21.08 21.25
CA VAL A 481 -6.20 -21.72 22.06
C VAL A 481 -6.68 -21.96 23.49
N GLU A 482 -7.30 -20.97 24.12
CA GLU A 482 -7.83 -21.09 25.48
C GLU A 482 -9.02 -22.07 25.53
N GLY A 483 -9.85 -22.09 24.49
CA GLY A 483 -10.91 -23.07 24.28
C GLY A 483 -10.40 -24.52 24.25
N LEU A 484 -9.35 -24.79 23.46
CA LEU A 484 -8.71 -26.11 23.42
C LEU A 484 -8.00 -26.44 24.73
N ALA A 485 -7.26 -25.48 25.30
CA ALA A 485 -6.60 -25.67 26.58
C ALA A 485 -7.59 -26.02 27.69
N HIS A 486 -8.78 -25.40 27.68
CA HIS A 486 -9.86 -25.73 28.60
C HIS A 486 -10.39 -27.15 28.38
N ALA A 487 -10.69 -27.53 27.14
CA ALA A 487 -11.15 -28.87 26.79
C ALA A 487 -10.15 -29.94 27.24
N LYS A 488 -8.86 -29.74 26.93
CA LYS A 488 -7.77 -30.64 27.32
C LYS A 488 -7.66 -30.81 28.84
N ARG A 489 -7.86 -29.76 29.64
CA ARG A 489 -7.89 -29.85 31.11
C ARG A 489 -9.05 -30.71 31.64
N LEU A 490 -10.16 -30.79 30.91
CA LEU A 490 -11.30 -31.65 31.24
C LEU A 490 -11.13 -33.09 30.77
N GLY A 491 -10.02 -33.42 30.08
CA GLY A 491 -9.75 -34.75 29.55
C GLY A 491 -10.29 -35.00 28.14
N ALA A 492 -10.91 -34.00 27.51
CA ALA A 492 -11.33 -34.07 26.12
C ALA A 492 -10.11 -34.13 25.18
N VAL A 493 -10.23 -34.89 24.09
CA VAL A 493 -9.21 -34.95 23.05
C VAL A 493 -9.24 -33.66 22.23
N THR A 494 -8.09 -33.06 21.98
CA THR A 494 -8.00 -31.81 21.21
C THR A 494 -7.25 -31.97 19.88
N VAL A 495 -7.81 -31.38 18.83
CA VAL A 495 -7.22 -31.32 17.48
C VAL A 495 -6.96 -29.87 17.11
N GLY A 496 -5.72 -29.54 16.78
CA GLY A 496 -5.34 -28.21 16.31
C GLY A 496 -5.11 -28.20 14.82
N LEU A 497 -5.72 -27.23 14.13
CA LEU A 497 -5.52 -26.97 12.71
C LEU A 497 -4.96 -25.58 12.49
N SER A 498 -3.79 -25.50 11.86
CA SER A 498 -3.10 -24.23 11.59
C SER A 498 -2.14 -24.35 10.41
N THR A 499 -1.81 -23.22 9.78
CA THR A 499 -0.72 -23.16 8.80
C THR A 499 0.67 -23.12 9.42
N GLN A 500 0.79 -23.02 10.75
CA GLN A 500 2.06 -22.94 11.48
C GLN A 500 2.21 -24.08 12.48
N SER A 501 3.23 -24.91 12.26
CA SER A 501 3.51 -26.12 13.06
C SER A 501 4.01 -25.85 14.47
N ASP A 502 4.50 -24.64 14.75
CA ASP A 502 5.02 -24.18 16.04
C ASP A 502 4.03 -23.26 16.79
N SER A 503 2.77 -23.25 16.38
CA SER A 503 1.75 -22.37 16.96
C SER A 503 1.31 -22.77 18.38
N PRO A 504 0.87 -21.81 19.22
CA PRO A 504 0.29 -22.08 20.55
C PRO A 504 -0.86 -23.07 20.51
N LEU A 505 -1.67 -23.04 19.44
CA LEU A 505 -2.73 -24.02 19.22
C LEU A 505 -2.19 -25.45 19.26
N PHE A 506 -1.06 -25.73 18.61
CA PHE A 506 -0.47 -27.07 18.58
C PHE A 506 0.12 -27.50 19.92
N SER A 507 0.54 -26.54 20.77
CA SER A 507 0.99 -26.84 22.13
C SER A 507 -0.13 -27.38 23.03
N VAL A 508 -1.37 -26.99 22.76
CA VAL A 508 -2.57 -27.42 23.49
C VAL A 508 -3.38 -28.49 22.75
N SER A 509 -2.84 -29.03 21.65
CA SER A 509 -3.49 -30.05 20.82
C SER A 509 -2.84 -31.42 20.99
N ASP A 510 -3.65 -32.47 21.12
CA ASP A 510 -3.20 -33.88 21.13
C ASP A 510 -2.93 -34.40 19.72
N ILE A 511 -3.69 -33.90 18.75
CA ILE A 511 -3.55 -34.20 17.31
C ILE A 511 -3.29 -32.87 16.59
N ARG A 512 -2.30 -32.84 15.70
CA ARG A 512 -1.82 -31.62 15.05
C ARG A 512 -1.91 -31.79 13.55
N LEU A 513 -2.70 -30.95 12.89
CA LEU A 513 -2.91 -31.00 11.45
C LEU A 513 -2.46 -29.68 10.82
N THR A 514 -1.36 -29.73 10.10
CA THR A 514 -0.82 -28.56 9.38
C THR A 514 -1.53 -28.41 8.04
N VAL A 515 -2.07 -27.22 7.76
CA VAL A 515 -2.68 -26.89 6.47
C VAL A 515 -1.80 -25.91 5.68
N PRO A 516 -1.71 -26.03 4.34
CA PRO A 516 -0.89 -25.13 3.55
C PRO A 516 -1.45 -23.69 3.56
N SER A 517 -0.56 -22.68 3.57
CA SER A 517 -0.92 -21.28 3.34
C SER A 517 -0.65 -20.88 1.88
N THR A 518 -1.46 -19.96 1.36
CA THR A 518 -1.20 -19.28 0.07
C THR A 518 -1.10 -17.79 0.29
N GLU A 519 0.12 -17.26 0.21
CA GLU A 519 0.41 -15.82 0.33
C GLU A 519 0.44 -15.09 -1.02
N SER A 520 0.49 -15.84 -2.12
CA SER A 520 0.85 -15.36 -3.46
C SER A 520 -0.32 -15.17 -4.42
N VAL A 521 -1.54 -15.58 -4.06
CA VAL A 521 -2.70 -15.54 -4.96
C VAL A 521 -3.84 -14.82 -4.26
N ASN A 522 -4.37 -13.76 -4.88
CA ASN A 522 -5.45 -12.91 -4.36
C ASN A 522 -6.83 -13.61 -4.35
N VAL A 523 -6.85 -14.92 -4.18
CA VAL A 523 -8.06 -15.74 -4.12
C VAL A 523 -8.24 -16.17 -2.67
N THR A 524 -9.10 -15.43 -1.96
CA THR A 524 -9.47 -15.69 -0.57
C THR A 524 -10.01 -17.11 -0.33
N SER A 525 -10.59 -17.75 -1.35
CA SER A 525 -11.20 -19.09 -1.27
C SER A 525 -10.21 -20.25 -1.33
N ILE A 526 -8.92 -20.02 -1.60
CA ILE A 526 -7.93 -21.11 -1.71
C ILE A 526 -7.70 -21.77 -0.33
N GLY A 527 -7.51 -21.00 0.75
CA GLY A 527 -7.40 -21.55 2.10
C GLY A 527 -8.66 -22.32 2.56
N GLU A 528 -9.83 -21.88 2.09
CA GLU A 528 -11.12 -22.54 2.35
C GLU A 528 -11.21 -23.91 1.67
N VAL A 529 -10.76 -23.99 0.41
CA VAL A 529 -10.73 -25.25 -0.35
C VAL A 529 -9.74 -26.24 0.25
N ALA A 530 -8.59 -25.80 0.78
CA ALA A 530 -7.68 -26.70 1.50
C ALA A 530 -8.32 -27.35 2.72
N LEU A 531 -9.13 -26.59 3.47
CA LEU A 531 -9.88 -27.12 4.61
C LEU A 531 -10.97 -28.09 4.17
N PHE A 532 -11.75 -27.76 3.15
CA PHE A 532 -12.74 -28.68 2.60
C PHE A 532 -12.10 -29.97 2.12
N TYR A 533 -10.97 -29.88 1.40
CA TYR A 533 -10.22 -31.05 0.96
C TYR A 533 -9.74 -31.90 2.14
N LEU A 534 -9.18 -31.29 3.19
CA LEU A 534 -8.78 -32.03 4.40
C LEU A 534 -9.98 -32.77 5.01
N PHE A 535 -11.10 -32.08 5.21
CA PHE A 535 -12.27 -32.72 5.79
C PHE A 535 -12.85 -33.78 4.83
N ASP A 536 -12.78 -33.60 3.51
CA ASP A 536 -13.14 -34.65 2.55
C ASP A 536 -12.22 -35.87 2.65
N VAL A 537 -10.92 -35.67 2.85
CA VAL A 537 -9.97 -36.77 3.09
C VAL A 537 -10.26 -37.47 4.42
N ILE A 538 -10.49 -36.73 5.51
CA ILE A 538 -10.88 -37.30 6.81
C ILE A 538 -12.15 -38.13 6.65
N THR A 539 -13.18 -37.54 6.04
CA THR A 539 -14.50 -38.16 5.92
C THR A 539 -14.49 -39.36 4.97
N HIS A 540 -13.73 -39.31 3.87
CA HIS A 540 -13.58 -40.44 2.96
C HIS A 540 -12.83 -41.61 3.59
N ALA A 541 -11.71 -41.35 4.30
CA ALA A 541 -10.91 -42.39 4.95
C ALA A 541 -11.67 -43.16 6.04
N VAL A 542 -12.67 -42.52 6.67
CA VAL A 542 -13.57 -43.17 7.64
C VAL A 542 -14.61 -44.05 6.93
N ARG A 543 -15.18 -43.60 5.80
CA ARG A 543 -16.21 -44.35 5.05
C ARG A 543 -15.72 -45.62 4.35
N THR A 544 -14.47 -45.67 3.90
CA THR A 544 -13.93 -46.81 3.13
C THR A 544 -13.72 -48.09 3.94
N GLU A 545 -14.02 -48.09 5.24
CA GLU A 545 -13.94 -49.26 6.13
C GLU A 545 -15.30 -49.79 6.61
N GLU A 546 -16.43 -49.29 6.09
CA GLU A 546 -17.67 -50.06 6.22
C GLU A 546 -17.46 -51.43 5.55
N PRO A 547 -17.59 -52.56 6.28
CA PRO A 547 -17.58 -53.86 5.64
C PRO A 547 -18.73 -53.86 4.64
N SER A 548 -18.45 -54.36 3.42
CA SER A 548 -19.48 -54.78 2.48
C SER A 548 -20.47 -55.66 3.23
N SER A 549 -21.57 -55.06 3.68
CA SER A 549 -22.69 -55.81 4.20
C SER A 549 -23.26 -56.57 3.02
N GLU A 550 -23.11 -57.88 3.08
CA GLU A 550 -23.78 -58.82 2.21
C GLU A 550 -25.26 -58.44 2.15
N ILE A 551 -25.70 -58.04 0.95
CA ILE A 551 -27.11 -58.01 0.62
C ILE A 551 -27.55 -59.48 0.58
N VAL A 552 -28.29 -59.91 1.60
CA VAL A 552 -29.24 -61.01 1.55
C VAL A 552 -30.64 -60.42 1.58
#